data_AF-A0A6N9R925-F1
#
_entry.id   AF-A0A6N9R925-F1
#
_cell.length_a   1.000
_cell.length_b   1.000
_cell.length_c   1.000
_cell.angle_alpha   90.00
_cell.angle_beta   90.00
_cell.angle_gamma   90.00
#
_symmetry.space_group_name_H-M   'P 1'
#
loop_
_entity.id
_entity.type
_entity.pdbx_description
1 polymer ?
#
loop_
_entity_poly.entity_id
_entity_poly.type
_entity_poly.pdbx_seq_one_letter_code
_entity_poly.pdbx_strand_id
1 'polypeptide(L)'
;MSDPIRFLLNGALVEAEGVSPQTTLLEFLRDHRRLTGTKEGCAEGDCGACTVALAEPAPGGGLAWRPINACIRLLPTVDGRAVFTVESLKGTDGTLHPVQEAMVREHGSQCGFCTPGFVMSLFGLYKNAHRPPRGAVEDALSGNLCRCTGYRPILAAAQTMYALPAPADWRCPGVAVDGTRRISPDEEALAATLAQLTRDTTFEYKHAGQRFFAPRSLDELAQCVAAHPDARIVAGATDVGLWVTKQHRALGDLICVGDVDELDRIAESGDALDIGAGASLADAFAALDREWPELHEAWARFASVPIRNAATLGGNVANGSP
;
A
#
# COMPACT_ATOMS: atom_id res chain seq x y z
N MET A 1 -11.08 17.76 21.25
CA MET A 1 -9.99 16.86 20.79
C MET A 1 -10.37 16.47 19.37
N SER A 2 -9.42 16.37 18.44
CA SER A 2 -9.73 15.83 17.10
C SER A 2 -10.01 14.34 17.20
N ASP A 3 -10.74 13.79 16.24
CA ASP A 3 -10.94 12.35 16.14
C ASP A 3 -9.58 11.63 16.01
N PRO A 4 -9.43 10.42 16.57
CA PRO A 4 -8.23 9.62 16.35
C PRO A 4 -8.13 9.14 14.90
N ILE A 5 -6.91 8.79 14.48
CA ILE A 5 -6.68 8.02 13.24
C ILE A 5 -7.05 6.56 13.55
N ARG A 6 -8.05 6.00 12.87
CA ARG A 6 -8.59 4.66 13.14
C ARG A 6 -8.30 3.72 11.98
N PHE A 7 -7.58 2.65 12.23
CA PHE A 7 -7.26 1.65 11.21
C PHE A 7 -7.07 0.28 11.83
N LEU A 8 -7.09 -0.77 11.03
CA LEU A 8 -6.77 -2.12 11.50
C LEU A 8 -5.29 -2.39 11.31
N LEU A 9 -4.60 -2.80 12.37
CA LEU A 9 -3.20 -3.23 12.33
C LEU A 9 -3.14 -4.71 12.68
N ASN A 10 -2.74 -5.54 11.70
CA ASN A 10 -2.67 -7.00 11.86
C ASN A 10 -4.01 -7.59 12.36
N GLY A 11 -5.13 -7.05 11.88
CA GLY A 11 -6.49 -7.46 12.25
C GLY A 11 -7.05 -6.84 13.54
N ALA A 12 -6.26 -6.07 14.29
CA ALA A 12 -6.71 -5.40 15.51
C ALA A 12 -6.97 -3.90 15.27
N LEU A 13 -8.07 -3.37 15.80
CA LEU A 13 -8.35 -1.93 15.75
C LEU A 13 -7.27 -1.14 16.51
N VAL A 14 -6.80 -0.08 15.86
CA VAL A 14 -5.86 0.89 16.41
C VAL A 14 -6.44 2.27 16.27
N GLU A 15 -6.45 3.01 17.38
CA GLU A 15 -6.77 4.42 17.45
C GLU A 15 -5.48 5.17 17.80
N ALA A 16 -4.91 5.89 16.83
CA ALA A 16 -3.67 6.64 17.01
C ALA A 16 -3.96 8.11 17.33
N GLU A 17 -3.48 8.54 18.49
CA GLU A 17 -3.62 9.89 19.03
C GLU A 17 -2.26 10.44 19.44
N GLY A 18 -2.14 11.77 19.54
CA GLY A 18 -0.95 12.41 20.08
C GLY A 18 0.31 12.26 19.22
N VAL A 19 0.15 12.02 17.91
CA VAL A 19 1.26 11.88 16.95
C VAL A 19 1.17 12.95 15.87
N SER A 20 2.30 13.32 15.26
CA SER A 20 2.28 14.32 14.19
C SER A 20 1.51 13.78 12.98
N PRO A 21 0.76 14.62 12.24
CA PRO A 21 0.19 14.20 10.96
C PRO A 21 1.25 13.87 9.89
N GLN A 22 2.51 14.21 10.16
CA GLN A 22 3.66 13.93 9.30
C GLN A 22 4.44 12.68 9.75
N THR A 23 4.05 12.04 10.86
CA THR A 23 4.62 10.75 11.29
C THR A 23 4.40 9.71 10.20
N THR A 24 5.47 9.02 9.80
CA THR A 24 5.37 7.97 8.79
C THR A 24 4.75 6.71 9.39
N LEU A 25 4.12 5.88 8.56
CA LEU A 25 3.60 4.58 8.99
C LEU A 25 4.73 3.71 9.55
N LEU A 26 5.92 3.76 8.96
CA LEU A 26 7.07 3.01 9.44
C LEU A 26 7.51 3.43 10.85
N GLU A 27 7.62 4.73 11.09
CA GLU A 27 7.94 5.30 12.41
C GLU A 27 6.88 4.85 13.43
N PHE A 28 5.59 4.97 13.10
CA PHE A 28 4.52 4.52 13.98
C PHE A 28 4.63 3.03 14.33
N LEU A 29 4.82 2.16 13.33
CA LEU A 29 4.96 0.72 13.53
C LEU A 29 6.13 0.38 14.45
N ARG A 30 7.29 1.01 14.25
CA ARG A 30 8.52 0.65 14.96
C ARG A 30 8.63 1.32 16.32
N ASP A 31 8.32 2.60 16.42
CA ASP A 31 8.64 3.41 17.58
C ASP A 31 7.47 3.51 18.56
N HIS A 32 6.23 3.50 18.04
CA HIS A 32 5.03 3.55 18.87
C HIS A 32 4.47 2.16 19.15
N ARG A 33 4.48 1.26 18.15
CA ARG A 33 3.91 -0.10 18.27
C ARG A 33 4.92 -1.20 18.54
N ARG A 34 6.22 -0.91 18.44
CA ARG A 34 7.33 -1.88 18.63
C ARG A 34 7.25 -3.10 17.69
N LEU A 35 6.56 -2.96 16.56
CA LEU A 35 6.55 -3.93 15.46
C LEU A 35 7.78 -3.67 14.59
N THR A 36 8.90 -4.29 14.97
CA THR A 36 10.21 -4.00 14.38
C THR A 36 10.56 -4.90 13.21
N GLY A 37 9.68 -5.79 12.77
CA GLY A 37 9.84 -6.65 11.59
C GLY A 37 9.98 -5.83 10.31
N THR A 38 9.12 -4.82 10.12
CA THR A 38 9.25 -3.84 9.04
C THR A 38 10.49 -2.96 9.26
N LYS A 39 11.33 -2.79 8.22
CA LYS A 39 12.65 -2.15 8.35
C LYS A 39 12.75 -0.81 7.64
N GLU A 40 13.52 0.09 8.22
CA GLU A 40 14.00 1.27 7.51
C GLU A 40 15.33 0.93 6.81
N GLY A 41 15.35 0.97 5.48
CA GLY A 41 16.58 0.74 4.71
C GLY A 41 17.07 2.00 3.99
N CYS A 42 16.19 2.63 3.21
CA CYS A 42 16.51 3.84 2.44
C CYS A 42 15.71 5.08 2.87
N ALA A 43 14.52 4.91 3.44
CA ALA A 43 13.57 5.98 3.75
C ALA A 43 13.11 6.84 2.55
N GLU A 44 13.15 6.29 1.33
CA GLU A 44 12.68 6.96 0.11
C GLU A 44 11.85 6.07 -0.83
N GLY A 45 11.48 4.87 -0.39
CA GLY A 45 10.65 3.94 -1.18
C GLY A 45 11.41 3.00 -2.11
N ASP A 46 12.70 3.25 -2.35
CA ASP A 46 13.49 2.50 -3.35
C ASP A 46 13.84 1.05 -2.96
N CYS A 47 14.13 0.79 -1.69
CA CYS A 47 14.70 -0.50 -1.30
C CYS A 47 13.66 -1.58 -0.93
N GLY A 48 12.42 -1.18 -0.67
CA GLY A 48 11.32 -2.10 -0.29
C GLY A 48 11.50 -2.83 1.04
N ALA A 49 12.51 -2.52 1.86
CA ALA A 49 12.68 -3.17 3.17
C ALA A 49 11.54 -2.84 4.15
N CYS A 50 10.80 -1.75 3.87
CA CYS A 50 9.67 -1.26 4.62
C CYS A 50 8.29 -1.71 4.08
N THR A 51 8.25 -2.65 3.12
CA THR A 51 6.99 -3.06 2.50
C THR A 51 6.04 -3.66 3.53
N VAL A 52 4.80 -3.19 3.51
CA VAL A 52 3.64 -3.74 4.23
C VAL A 52 2.51 -3.98 3.24
N ALA A 53 1.51 -4.79 3.59
CA ALA A 53 0.33 -4.97 2.77
C ALA A 53 -0.81 -4.09 3.30
N LEU A 54 -1.34 -3.21 2.45
CA LEU A 54 -2.56 -2.45 2.69
C LEU A 54 -3.74 -3.23 2.12
N ALA A 55 -4.82 -3.35 2.88
CA ALA A 55 -6.09 -3.83 2.39
C ALA A 55 -7.14 -2.73 2.53
N GLU A 56 -7.87 -2.48 1.44
CA GLU A 56 -8.91 -1.47 1.35
C GLU A 56 -10.14 -2.01 0.59
N PRO A 57 -11.34 -1.48 0.83
CA PRO A 57 -12.54 -1.88 0.10
C PRO A 57 -12.33 -1.74 -1.42
N ALA A 58 -12.64 -2.81 -2.17
CA ALA A 58 -12.59 -2.76 -3.62
C ALA A 58 -13.94 -2.28 -4.19
N PRO A 59 -13.97 -1.48 -5.28
CA PRO A 59 -15.21 -1.01 -5.91
C PRO A 59 -16.17 -2.14 -6.36
N GLY A 60 -15.64 -3.33 -6.64
CA GLY A 60 -16.42 -4.53 -7.03
C GLY A 60 -16.80 -5.46 -5.86
N GLY A 61 -16.58 -5.03 -4.62
CA GLY A 61 -16.76 -5.86 -3.42
C GLY A 61 -15.50 -6.62 -3.01
N GLY A 62 -15.42 -6.96 -1.72
CA GLY A 62 -14.23 -7.55 -1.12
C GLY A 62 -13.11 -6.53 -0.89
N LEU A 63 -11.87 -7.02 -0.85
CA LEU A 63 -10.67 -6.22 -0.55
C LEU A 63 -9.68 -6.21 -1.70
N ALA A 64 -9.15 -5.02 -1.98
CA ALA A 64 -7.95 -4.81 -2.78
C ALA A 64 -6.72 -4.93 -1.88
N TRP A 65 -5.76 -5.78 -2.25
CA TRP A 65 -4.54 -6.01 -1.48
C TRP A 65 -3.34 -5.39 -2.19
N ARG A 66 -2.76 -4.36 -1.59
CA ARG A 66 -1.69 -3.55 -2.19
C ARG A 66 -0.45 -3.51 -1.30
N PRO A 67 0.68 -4.08 -1.75
CA PRO A 67 1.98 -3.77 -1.15
C PRO A 67 2.26 -2.27 -1.26
N ILE A 68 2.71 -1.64 -0.18
CA ILE A 68 3.10 -0.22 -0.15
C ILE A 68 4.37 -0.02 0.68
N ASN A 69 5.10 1.07 0.46
CA ASN A 69 6.25 1.45 1.27
C ASN A 69 5.81 2.21 2.54
N ALA A 70 5.97 1.61 3.72
CA ALA A 70 5.60 2.26 4.97
C ALA A 70 6.45 3.51 5.30
N CYS A 71 7.67 3.61 4.77
CA CYS A 71 8.59 4.71 5.11
C CYS A 71 8.17 6.07 4.57
N ILE A 72 7.36 6.12 3.51
CA ILE A 72 6.89 7.36 2.87
C ILE A 72 5.36 7.50 2.89
N ARG A 73 4.65 6.54 3.48
CA ARG A 73 3.22 6.65 3.76
C ARG A 73 3.04 7.43 5.06
N LEU A 74 2.27 8.51 5.04
CA LEU A 74 1.94 9.26 6.27
C LEU A 74 0.85 8.54 7.04
N LEU A 75 0.98 8.45 8.36
CA LEU A 75 0.06 7.67 9.21
C LEU A 75 -1.42 8.06 9.04
N PRO A 76 -1.83 9.34 8.97
CA PRO A 76 -3.24 9.68 8.82
C PRO A 76 -3.88 9.15 7.52
N THR A 77 -3.08 8.91 6.49
CA THR A 77 -3.57 8.41 5.19
C THR A 77 -3.96 6.92 5.21
N VAL A 78 -3.79 6.21 6.34
CA VAL A 78 -4.31 4.84 6.51
C VAL A 78 -5.58 4.77 7.36
N ASP A 79 -6.17 5.90 7.76
CA ASP A 79 -7.49 5.93 8.41
C ASP A 79 -8.52 5.17 7.56
N GLY A 80 -9.31 4.28 8.17
CA GLY A 80 -10.30 3.45 7.47
C GLY A 80 -9.73 2.27 6.67
N ARG A 81 -8.42 1.98 6.74
CA ARG A 81 -7.78 0.85 6.03
C ARG A 81 -7.30 -0.24 6.98
N ALA A 82 -6.87 -1.37 6.43
CA ALA A 82 -6.14 -2.40 7.16
C ALA A 82 -4.67 -2.48 6.71
N VAL A 83 -3.74 -2.49 7.67
CA VAL A 83 -2.29 -2.63 7.46
C VAL A 83 -1.84 -3.96 8.05
N PHE A 84 -1.15 -4.75 7.23
CA PHE A 84 -0.57 -6.03 7.63
C PHE A 84 0.95 -5.98 7.50
N THR A 85 1.63 -6.38 8.58
CA THR A 85 3.09 -6.45 8.66
C THR A 85 3.56 -7.91 8.61
N VAL A 86 4.88 -8.12 8.47
CA VAL A 86 5.48 -9.46 8.40
C VAL A 86 5.13 -10.34 9.62
N GLU A 87 4.95 -9.74 10.78
CA GLU A 87 4.59 -10.40 12.03
C GLU A 87 3.21 -11.07 11.96
N SER A 88 2.28 -10.54 11.16
CA SER A 88 0.91 -11.07 11.04
C SER A 88 0.80 -12.38 10.27
N LEU A 89 1.79 -12.69 9.44
CA LEU A 89 1.72 -13.84 8.55
C LEU A 89 1.88 -15.17 9.30
N LYS A 90 2.64 -15.17 10.40
CA LYS A 90 2.86 -16.37 11.21
C LYS A 90 1.56 -16.75 11.95
N GLY A 91 1.20 -18.03 11.90
CA GLY A 91 0.10 -18.62 12.66
C GLY A 91 0.27 -18.42 14.16
N THR A 92 -0.84 -18.36 14.90
CA THR A 92 -0.83 -18.28 16.36
C THR A 92 -0.23 -19.53 17.01
N ASP A 93 -0.32 -20.67 16.32
CA ASP A 93 0.35 -21.94 16.62
C ASP A 93 1.86 -21.94 16.29
N GLY A 94 2.34 -20.87 15.67
CA GLY A 94 3.72 -20.71 15.26
C GLY A 94 4.03 -21.21 13.84
N THR A 95 3.03 -21.70 13.11
CA THR A 95 3.20 -22.16 11.72
C THR A 95 3.58 -20.99 10.81
N LEU A 96 4.62 -21.15 10.00
CA LEU A 96 5.01 -20.12 9.04
C LEU A 96 4.01 -20.04 7.89
N HIS A 97 3.77 -18.84 7.40
CA HIS A 97 3.03 -18.65 6.16
C HIS A 97 3.80 -19.30 4.98
N PRO A 98 3.13 -19.85 3.94
CA PRO A 98 3.79 -20.39 2.75
C PRO A 98 4.89 -19.51 2.15
N VAL A 99 4.67 -18.19 2.11
CA VAL A 99 5.69 -17.23 1.66
C VAL A 99 6.95 -17.25 2.55
N GLN A 100 6.78 -17.25 3.87
CA GLN A 100 7.88 -17.28 4.83
C GLN A 100 8.61 -18.61 4.78
N GLU A 101 7.86 -19.72 4.76
CA GLU A 101 8.41 -21.09 4.66
C GLU A 101 9.19 -21.28 3.35
N ALA A 102 8.68 -20.80 2.23
CA ALA A 102 9.37 -20.88 0.94
C ALA A 102 10.70 -20.10 0.95
N MET A 103 10.74 -18.92 1.57
CA MET A 103 11.99 -18.16 1.74
C MET A 103 13.04 -18.92 2.57
N VAL A 104 12.61 -19.70 3.56
CA VAL A 104 13.51 -20.58 4.33
C VAL A 104 14.01 -21.74 3.47
N ARG A 105 13.09 -22.47 2.83
CA ARG A 105 13.41 -23.68 2.03
C ARG A 105 14.34 -23.41 0.87
N GLU A 106 14.14 -22.30 0.17
CA GLU A 106 14.92 -21.96 -1.03
C GLU A 106 16.20 -21.18 -0.70
N HIS A 107 16.53 -20.99 0.59
CA HIS A 107 17.65 -20.17 1.04
C HIS A 107 17.55 -18.71 0.54
N GLY A 108 16.32 -18.18 0.50
CA GLY A 108 16.00 -16.81 0.07
C GLY A 108 16.43 -15.71 1.04
N SER A 109 17.08 -16.06 2.16
CA SER A 109 17.52 -15.12 3.19
C SER A 109 18.96 -15.42 3.63
N GLN A 110 19.80 -14.39 3.70
CA GLN A 110 21.15 -14.45 4.28
C GLN A 110 21.26 -13.52 5.49
N CYS A 111 21.56 -12.23 5.28
CA CYS A 111 21.62 -11.25 6.38
C CYS A 111 20.26 -10.99 7.05
N GLY A 112 19.15 -11.33 6.37
CA GLY A 112 17.80 -11.22 6.91
C GLY A 112 17.16 -9.83 6.87
N PHE A 113 17.91 -8.77 6.57
CA PHE A 113 17.40 -7.40 6.69
C PHE A 113 16.30 -7.05 5.67
N CYS A 114 16.49 -7.43 4.41
CA CYS A 114 15.49 -7.20 3.36
C CYS A 114 14.34 -8.22 3.37
N THR A 115 14.51 -9.34 4.09
CA THR A 115 13.60 -10.49 4.05
C THR A 115 12.15 -10.12 4.37
N PRO A 116 11.85 -9.30 5.41
CA PRO A 116 10.49 -8.84 5.66
C PRO A 116 9.84 -8.14 4.47
N GLY A 117 10.57 -7.25 3.80
CA GLY A 117 10.08 -6.54 2.62
C GLY A 117 9.74 -7.47 1.46
N PHE A 118 10.63 -8.42 1.15
CA PHE A 118 10.38 -9.45 0.14
C PHE A 118 9.19 -10.34 0.49
N VAL A 119 9.07 -10.75 1.76
CA VAL A 119 7.94 -11.55 2.23
C VAL A 119 6.62 -10.79 2.02
N MET A 120 6.57 -9.48 2.30
CA MET A 120 5.34 -8.71 2.14
C MET A 120 5.00 -8.44 0.66
N SER A 121 5.98 -8.22 -0.21
CA SER A 121 5.75 -8.12 -1.66
C SER A 121 5.24 -9.45 -2.24
N LEU A 122 5.86 -10.57 -1.86
CA LEU A 122 5.42 -11.91 -2.26
C LEU A 122 4.05 -12.26 -1.69
N PHE A 123 3.73 -11.81 -0.48
CA PHE A 123 2.39 -11.95 0.08
C PHE A 123 1.36 -11.15 -0.73
N GLY A 124 1.68 -9.93 -1.15
CA GLY A 124 0.85 -9.19 -2.11
C GLY A 124 0.62 -9.95 -3.40
N LEU A 125 1.67 -10.52 -3.99
CA LEU A 125 1.54 -11.38 -5.18
C LEU A 125 0.66 -12.61 -4.91
N TYR A 126 0.83 -13.24 -3.76
CA TYR A 126 0.05 -14.40 -3.31
C TYR A 126 -1.45 -14.09 -3.14
N LYS A 127 -1.79 -12.85 -2.75
CA LYS A 127 -3.17 -12.37 -2.68
C LYS A 127 -3.76 -12.01 -4.05
N ASN A 128 -2.95 -11.70 -5.05
CA ASN A 128 -3.42 -11.17 -6.33
C ASN A 128 -3.24 -12.10 -7.53
N ALA A 129 -2.48 -13.19 -7.39
CA ALA A 129 -2.23 -14.14 -8.47
C ALA A 129 -2.09 -15.57 -7.95
N HIS A 130 -2.41 -16.55 -8.80
CA HIS A 130 -2.11 -17.96 -8.57
C HIS A 130 -1.05 -18.42 -9.58
N ARG A 131 0.15 -18.79 -9.09
CA ARG A 131 1.29 -19.26 -9.90
C ARG A 131 1.56 -18.39 -11.16
N PRO A 132 1.80 -17.07 -10.98
CA PRO A 132 2.04 -16.17 -12.10
C PRO A 132 3.32 -16.53 -12.86
N PRO A 133 3.44 -16.13 -14.14
CA PRO A 133 4.66 -16.30 -14.90
C PRO A 133 5.82 -15.53 -14.25
N ARG A 134 7.05 -15.94 -14.58
CA ARG A 134 8.26 -15.36 -13.99
C ARG A 134 8.34 -13.84 -14.11
N GLY A 135 7.96 -13.26 -15.24
CA GLY A 135 8.00 -11.80 -15.43
C GLY A 135 7.13 -11.03 -14.43
N ALA A 136 5.95 -11.56 -14.09
CA ALA A 136 5.08 -10.96 -13.08
C ALA A 136 5.64 -11.11 -11.66
N VAL A 137 6.39 -12.19 -11.38
CA VAL A 137 7.16 -12.31 -10.12
C VAL A 137 8.27 -11.25 -10.05
N GLU A 138 9.00 -11.07 -11.15
CA GLU A 138 10.08 -10.07 -11.24
C GLU A 138 9.53 -8.65 -11.07
N ASP A 139 8.38 -8.34 -11.68
CA ASP A 139 7.72 -7.05 -11.51
C ASP A 139 7.24 -6.82 -10.07
N ALA A 140 6.62 -7.82 -9.44
CA ALA A 140 6.20 -7.75 -8.04
C ALA A 140 7.36 -7.52 -7.06
N LEU A 141 8.58 -7.90 -7.44
CA LEU A 141 9.80 -7.74 -6.65
C LEU A 141 10.69 -6.58 -7.10
N SER A 142 10.29 -5.83 -8.14
CA SER A 142 11.06 -4.72 -8.71
C SER A 142 11.45 -3.65 -7.70
N GLY A 143 10.64 -3.48 -6.65
CA GLY A 143 10.87 -2.52 -5.55
C GLY A 143 11.61 -3.07 -4.35
N ASN A 144 12.16 -4.28 -4.40
CA ASN A 144 12.84 -4.90 -3.27
C ASN A 144 14.32 -5.14 -3.59
N LEU A 145 15.22 -4.52 -2.83
CA LEU A 145 16.66 -4.66 -3.03
C LEU A 145 17.25 -5.68 -2.06
N CYS A 146 18.04 -6.62 -2.59
CA CYS A 146 18.84 -7.54 -1.82
C CYS A 146 20.31 -7.45 -2.23
N ARG A 147 21.20 -7.25 -1.25
CA ARG A 147 22.65 -7.18 -1.50
C ARG A 147 23.39 -8.52 -1.33
N CYS A 148 22.72 -9.55 -0.80
CA CYS A 148 23.37 -10.78 -0.36
C CYS A 148 23.04 -12.00 -1.23
N THR A 149 21.78 -12.20 -1.59
CA THR A 149 21.29 -13.48 -2.14
C THR A 149 21.50 -13.65 -3.64
N GLY A 150 21.74 -12.55 -4.37
CA GLY A 150 21.74 -12.55 -5.84
C GLY A 150 20.37 -12.86 -6.45
N TYR A 151 19.27 -12.68 -5.70
CA TYR A 151 17.86 -12.81 -6.10
C TYR A 151 17.37 -14.21 -6.52
N ARG A 152 18.20 -15.03 -7.16
CA ARG A 152 17.87 -16.39 -7.63
C ARG A 152 17.08 -17.22 -6.61
N PRO A 153 17.49 -17.37 -5.33
CA PRO A 153 16.73 -18.15 -4.36
C PRO A 153 15.39 -17.52 -3.96
N ILE A 154 15.27 -16.19 -4.03
CA ILE A 154 14.01 -15.48 -3.73
C ILE A 154 12.99 -15.73 -4.86
N LEU A 155 13.44 -15.71 -6.11
CA LEU A 155 12.60 -16.05 -7.26
C LEU A 155 12.14 -17.51 -7.23
N ALA A 156 12.98 -18.43 -6.74
CA ALA A 156 12.57 -19.81 -6.48
C ALA A 156 11.49 -19.87 -5.38
N ALA A 157 11.66 -19.12 -4.29
CA ALA A 157 10.68 -19.07 -3.20
C ALA A 157 9.29 -18.60 -3.67
N ALA A 158 9.25 -17.63 -4.58
CA ALA A 158 8.01 -17.15 -5.19
C ALA A 158 7.23 -18.24 -5.94
N GLN A 159 7.92 -19.24 -6.49
CA GLN A 159 7.27 -20.40 -7.11
C GLN A 159 6.89 -21.44 -6.06
N THR A 160 7.81 -21.75 -5.14
CA THR A 160 7.62 -22.76 -4.08
C THR A 160 6.45 -22.44 -3.15
N MET A 161 6.16 -21.16 -2.87
CA MET A 161 5.06 -20.77 -1.98
C MET A 161 3.68 -21.29 -2.41
N TYR A 162 3.43 -21.47 -3.71
CA TYR A 162 2.16 -22.02 -4.23
C TYR A 162 2.10 -23.56 -4.25
N ALA A 163 3.17 -24.24 -3.85
CA ALA A 163 3.19 -25.69 -3.67
C ALA A 163 3.03 -26.10 -2.19
N LEU A 164 3.09 -25.14 -1.27
CA LEU A 164 2.94 -25.38 0.15
C LEU A 164 1.46 -25.32 0.58
N PRO A 165 1.08 -25.98 1.68
CA PRO A 165 -0.30 -25.95 2.18
C PRO A 165 -0.75 -24.52 2.47
N ALA A 166 -1.85 -24.09 1.84
CA ALA A 166 -2.43 -22.78 2.07
C ALA A 166 -3.12 -22.71 3.44
N PRO A 167 -3.01 -21.59 4.18
CA PRO A 167 -3.86 -21.32 5.34
C PRO A 167 -5.35 -21.35 4.97
N ALA A 168 -6.20 -21.64 5.95
CA ALA A 168 -7.66 -21.64 5.78
C ALA A 168 -8.31 -20.28 6.06
N ASP A 169 -7.52 -19.29 6.51
CA ASP A 169 -7.98 -17.96 6.92
C ASP A 169 -7.66 -16.87 5.86
N TRP A 170 -7.75 -15.59 6.24
CA TRP A 170 -7.45 -14.43 5.38
C TRP A 170 -6.06 -14.46 4.72
N ARG A 171 -5.10 -15.22 5.25
CA ARG A 171 -3.76 -15.38 4.67
C ARG A 171 -3.74 -16.32 3.47
N CYS A 172 -4.85 -16.97 3.15
CA CYS A 172 -4.94 -17.84 1.98
C CYS A 172 -4.68 -17.06 0.66
N PRO A 173 -4.26 -17.77 -0.43
CA PRO A 173 -4.07 -17.12 -1.71
C PRO A 173 -5.39 -16.51 -2.16
N GLY A 174 -5.32 -15.31 -2.73
CA GLY A 174 -6.53 -14.57 -3.10
C GLY A 174 -7.05 -14.90 -4.50
N VAL A 175 -6.38 -15.79 -5.23
CA VAL A 175 -6.82 -16.31 -6.52
C VAL A 175 -6.76 -17.83 -6.47
N ALA A 176 -7.83 -18.48 -6.90
CA ALA A 176 -7.94 -19.93 -6.97
C ALA A 176 -7.23 -20.49 -8.22
N VAL A 177 -7.15 -21.82 -8.30
CA VAL A 177 -6.46 -22.52 -9.40
C VAL A 177 -7.11 -22.24 -10.76
N ASP A 178 -8.42 -22.00 -10.79
CA ASP A 178 -9.20 -21.67 -11.98
C ASP A 178 -9.15 -20.18 -12.34
N GLY A 179 -8.36 -19.37 -11.63
CA GLY A 179 -8.22 -17.94 -11.84
C GLY A 179 -9.32 -17.09 -11.20
N THR A 180 -10.31 -17.70 -10.54
CA THR A 180 -11.36 -16.95 -9.84
C THR A 180 -10.83 -16.29 -8.57
N ARG A 181 -11.41 -15.14 -8.20
CA ARG A 181 -11.11 -14.49 -6.92
C ARG A 181 -11.53 -15.42 -5.78
N ARG A 182 -10.59 -15.68 -4.88
CA ARG A 182 -10.84 -16.39 -3.62
C ARG A 182 -10.90 -15.37 -2.49
N ILE A 183 -12.01 -15.39 -1.75
CA ILE A 183 -12.24 -14.56 -0.56
C ILE A 183 -12.56 -15.52 0.58
N SER A 184 -11.82 -15.45 1.70
CA SER A 184 -12.15 -16.22 2.89
C SER A 184 -13.25 -15.54 3.73
N PRO A 185 -13.96 -16.26 4.60
CA PRO A 185 -14.90 -15.65 5.56
C PRO A 185 -14.25 -14.57 6.44
N ASP A 186 -12.97 -14.74 6.79
CA ASP A 186 -12.22 -13.73 7.54
C ASP A 186 -11.98 -12.46 6.73
N GLU A 187 -11.77 -12.56 5.41
CA GLU A 187 -11.66 -11.38 4.53
C GLU A 187 -13.00 -10.66 4.37
N GLU A 188 -14.12 -11.38 4.35
CA GLU A 188 -15.46 -10.77 4.36
C GLU A 188 -15.73 -10.02 5.66
N ALA A 189 -15.39 -10.63 6.80
CA ALA A 189 -15.49 -9.98 8.11
C ALA A 189 -14.57 -8.75 8.23
N LEU A 190 -13.38 -8.84 7.66
CA LEU A 190 -12.44 -7.72 7.57
C LEU A 190 -13.03 -6.57 6.74
N ALA A 191 -13.59 -6.87 5.56
CA ALA A 191 -14.25 -5.88 4.71
C ALA A 191 -15.45 -5.22 5.41
N ALA A 192 -16.27 -6.00 6.11
CA ALA A 192 -17.38 -5.47 6.90
C ALA A 192 -16.91 -4.55 8.03
N THR A 193 -15.78 -4.88 8.67
CA THR A 193 -15.18 -4.04 9.71
C THR A 193 -14.66 -2.72 9.11
N LEU A 194 -13.99 -2.75 7.96
CA LEU A 194 -13.52 -1.53 7.29
C LEU A 194 -14.67 -0.63 6.84
N ALA A 195 -15.78 -1.21 6.38
CA ALA A 195 -16.98 -0.45 6.06
C ALA A 195 -17.51 0.35 7.27
N GLN A 196 -17.39 -0.19 8.49
CA GLN A 196 -17.76 0.51 9.73
C GLN A 196 -16.78 1.62 10.13
N LEU A 197 -15.53 1.57 9.65
CA LEU A 197 -14.52 2.60 9.91
C LEU A 197 -14.57 3.75 8.88
N THR A 198 -15.28 3.54 7.77
CA THR A 198 -15.42 4.54 6.71
C THR A 198 -16.09 5.80 7.26
N ARG A 199 -15.62 6.96 6.82
CA ARG A 199 -16.14 8.26 7.24
C ARG A 199 -17.02 8.83 6.14
N ASP A 200 -18.16 9.37 6.52
CA ASP A 200 -19.11 9.99 5.58
C ASP A 200 -18.81 11.46 5.29
N THR A 201 -17.98 12.09 6.13
CA THR A 201 -17.60 13.50 6.04
C THR A 201 -16.09 13.66 6.15
N THR A 202 -15.61 14.86 5.81
CA THR A 202 -14.19 15.23 5.99
C THR A 202 -13.65 14.82 7.35
N PHE A 203 -12.57 14.05 7.34
CA PHE A 203 -11.80 13.73 8.55
C PHE A 203 -10.86 14.89 8.87
N GLU A 204 -10.94 15.42 10.09
CA GLU A 204 -9.96 16.39 10.62
C GLU A 204 -9.15 15.78 11.76
N TYR A 205 -7.83 15.80 11.62
CA TYR A 205 -6.88 15.42 12.66
C TYR A 205 -5.97 16.59 13.03
N LYS A 206 -5.77 16.82 14.33
CA LYS A 206 -4.94 17.93 14.81
C LYS A 206 -3.96 17.49 15.89
N HIS A 207 -2.70 17.84 15.70
CA HIS A 207 -1.67 17.64 16.72
C HIS A 207 -0.63 18.76 16.68
N ALA A 208 -0.27 19.29 17.86
CA ALA A 208 0.78 20.30 18.04
C ALA A 208 0.72 21.50 17.04
N GLY A 209 -0.49 21.92 16.67
CA GLY A 209 -0.71 23.04 15.74
C GLY A 209 -0.71 22.66 14.25
N GLN A 210 -0.39 21.41 13.90
CA GLN A 210 -0.51 20.86 12.55
C GLN A 210 -1.90 20.25 12.36
N ARG A 211 -2.49 20.44 11.17
CA ARG A 211 -3.79 19.86 10.79
C ARG A 211 -3.66 18.94 9.58
N PHE A 212 -4.51 17.93 9.55
CA PHE A 212 -4.70 17.05 8.41
C PHE A 212 -6.20 16.95 8.13
N PHE A 213 -6.55 17.15 6.86
CA PHE A 213 -7.91 17.05 6.35
C PHE A 213 -7.98 15.93 5.33
N ALA A 214 -8.96 15.05 5.39
CA ALA A 214 -9.27 14.10 4.31
C ALA A 214 -10.74 14.26 3.91
N PRO A 215 -11.05 15.16 2.94
CA PRO A 215 -12.39 15.30 2.39
C PRO A 215 -12.88 14.04 1.68
N ARG A 216 -14.21 13.86 1.64
CA ARG A 216 -14.89 12.70 1.05
C ARG A 216 -15.53 12.97 -0.31
N SER A 217 -15.55 14.22 -0.77
CA SER A 217 -16.12 14.64 -2.05
C SER A 217 -15.38 15.83 -2.63
N LEU A 218 -15.62 16.11 -3.92
CA LEU A 218 -15.04 17.29 -4.58
C LEU A 218 -15.49 18.61 -3.94
N ASP A 219 -16.74 18.68 -3.49
CA ASP A 219 -17.28 19.88 -2.82
C ASP A 219 -16.59 20.11 -1.48
N GLU A 220 -16.40 19.07 -0.68
CA GLU A 220 -15.66 19.14 0.58
C GLU A 220 -14.18 19.50 0.33
N LEU A 221 -13.57 18.95 -0.72
CA LEU A 221 -12.20 19.28 -1.11
C LEU A 221 -12.08 20.76 -1.48
N ALA A 222 -12.99 21.28 -2.30
CA ALA A 222 -13.00 22.69 -2.71
C ALA A 222 -13.14 23.63 -1.49
N GLN A 223 -14.00 23.27 -0.53
CA GLN A 223 -14.15 24.00 0.72
C GLN A 223 -12.87 23.97 1.57
N CYS A 224 -12.22 22.81 1.71
CA CYS A 224 -10.96 22.67 2.44
C CYS A 224 -9.85 23.52 1.82
N VAL A 225 -9.71 23.48 0.49
CA VAL A 225 -8.69 24.26 -0.23
C VAL A 225 -8.96 25.76 -0.10
N ALA A 226 -10.22 26.19 -0.18
CA ALA A 226 -10.59 27.60 0.00
C ALA A 226 -10.33 28.10 1.43
N ALA A 227 -10.59 27.27 2.43
CA ALA A 227 -10.36 27.60 3.85
C ALA A 227 -8.87 27.54 4.24
N HIS A 228 -8.09 26.71 3.55
CA HIS A 228 -6.69 26.44 3.85
C HIS A 228 -5.80 26.54 2.58
N PRO A 229 -5.67 27.73 1.97
CA PRO A 229 -4.98 27.89 0.69
C PRO A 229 -3.48 27.55 0.74
N ASP A 230 -2.87 27.61 1.93
CA ASP A 230 -1.46 27.26 2.14
C ASP A 230 -1.25 25.77 2.47
N ALA A 231 -2.33 25.01 2.67
CA ALA A 231 -2.23 23.59 3.00
C ALA A 231 -1.70 22.80 1.81
N ARG A 232 -0.82 21.84 2.10
CA ARG A 232 -0.25 20.98 1.06
C ARG A 232 -1.23 19.88 0.71
N ILE A 233 -1.59 19.80 -0.57
CA ILE A 233 -2.32 18.67 -1.12
C ILE A 233 -1.40 17.43 -1.16
N VAL A 234 -1.90 16.31 -0.66
CA VAL A 234 -1.21 15.01 -0.66
C VAL A 234 -2.17 13.91 -1.10
N ALA A 235 -1.65 12.89 -1.80
CA ALA A 235 -2.37 11.67 -2.13
C ALA A 235 -1.56 10.46 -1.63
N GLY A 236 -0.87 9.77 -2.55
CA GLY A 236 0.05 8.67 -2.24
C GLY A 236 1.25 9.00 -1.34
N ALA A 237 1.58 10.29 -1.23
CA ALA A 237 2.74 10.82 -0.53
C ALA A 237 4.10 10.32 -1.05
N THR A 238 4.18 9.74 -2.26
CA THR A 238 5.43 9.17 -2.79
C THR A 238 6.52 10.20 -3.06
N ASP A 239 6.13 11.45 -3.36
CA ASP A 239 7.05 12.60 -3.46
C ASP A 239 7.07 13.43 -2.17
N VAL A 240 5.89 13.81 -1.67
CA VAL A 240 5.74 14.64 -0.47
C VAL A 240 6.35 13.98 0.77
N GLY A 241 6.30 12.66 0.87
CA GLY A 241 6.94 11.89 1.94
C GLY A 241 8.46 12.07 1.96
N LEU A 242 9.11 12.23 0.79
CA LEU A 242 10.54 12.51 0.70
C LEU A 242 10.91 13.88 1.26
N TRP A 243 10.00 14.85 1.19
CA TRP A 243 10.23 16.15 1.80
C TRP A 243 10.34 16.03 3.32
N VAL A 244 9.64 15.07 3.93
CA VAL A 244 9.76 14.76 5.37
C VAL A 244 11.00 13.91 5.63
N THR A 245 11.15 12.77 4.96
CA THR A 245 12.16 11.77 5.31
C THR A 245 13.57 12.11 4.85
N LYS A 246 13.71 12.85 3.74
CA LYS A 246 15.00 13.20 3.14
C LYS A 246 15.35 14.67 3.22
N GLN A 247 14.35 15.55 3.10
CA GLN A 247 14.57 16.99 3.18
C GLN A 247 14.29 17.58 4.57
N HIS A 248 13.74 16.79 5.49
CA HIS A 248 13.39 17.21 6.86
C HIS A 248 12.55 18.50 6.90
N ARG A 249 11.66 18.67 5.92
CA ARG A 249 10.76 19.82 5.81
C ARG A 249 9.52 19.60 6.66
N ALA A 250 9.13 20.64 7.38
CA ALA A 250 7.80 20.72 7.97
C ALA A 250 6.79 21.06 6.85
N LEU A 251 5.78 20.20 6.67
CA LEU A 251 4.80 20.38 5.60
C LEU A 251 3.67 21.37 5.92
N GLY A 252 3.56 21.82 7.18
CA GLY A 252 2.40 22.59 7.64
C GLY A 252 1.14 21.72 7.69
N ASP A 253 0.03 22.33 7.29
CA ASP A 253 -1.27 21.66 7.18
C ASP A 253 -1.34 20.82 5.89
N LEU A 254 -2.05 19.70 5.96
CA LEU A 254 -2.18 18.73 4.87
C LEU A 254 -3.65 18.55 4.47
N ILE A 255 -3.92 18.45 3.16
CA ILE A 255 -5.20 18.02 2.60
C ILE A 255 -4.96 16.74 1.80
N CYS A 256 -5.46 15.61 2.30
CA CYS A 256 -5.37 14.31 1.65
C CYS A 256 -6.54 14.09 0.70
N VAL A 257 -6.26 13.87 -0.58
CA VAL A 257 -7.29 13.68 -1.61
C VAL A 257 -7.59 12.21 -1.92
N GLY A 258 -6.92 11.26 -1.26
CA GLY A 258 -7.06 9.82 -1.52
C GLY A 258 -8.37 9.19 -1.02
N ASP A 259 -9.34 10.01 -0.63
CA ASP A 259 -10.66 9.61 -0.13
C ASP A 259 -11.80 10.32 -0.88
N VAL A 260 -11.48 11.04 -1.95
CA VAL A 260 -12.44 11.74 -2.81
C VAL A 260 -12.77 10.82 -3.98
N ASP A 261 -13.86 10.08 -3.87
CA ASP A 261 -14.21 8.99 -4.80
C ASP A 261 -14.28 9.46 -6.27
N GLU A 262 -14.68 10.71 -6.53
CA GLU A 262 -14.75 11.27 -7.88
C GLU A 262 -13.37 11.41 -8.54
N LEU A 263 -12.29 11.52 -7.74
CA LEU A 263 -10.92 11.61 -8.25
C LEU A 263 -10.33 10.24 -8.61
N ASP A 264 -10.96 9.12 -8.21
CA ASP A 264 -10.46 7.77 -8.50
C ASP A 264 -11.10 7.13 -9.73
N ARG A 265 -12.10 7.80 -10.32
CA ARG A 265 -12.86 7.27 -11.45
C ARG A 265 -11.99 7.08 -12.69
N ILE A 266 -12.08 5.89 -13.30
CA ILE A 266 -11.54 5.58 -14.61
C ILE A 266 -12.70 5.17 -15.52
N ALA A 267 -12.88 5.85 -16.65
CA ALA A 267 -13.99 5.58 -17.57
C ALA A 267 -13.62 5.84 -19.02
N GLU A 268 -14.15 5.02 -19.93
CA GLU A 268 -14.15 5.31 -21.36
C GLU A 268 -15.20 6.39 -21.67
N SER A 269 -14.81 7.34 -22.52
CA SER A 269 -15.59 8.52 -22.88
C SER A 269 -15.46 8.77 -24.38
N GLY A 270 -16.24 8.01 -25.16
CA GLY A 270 -16.13 8.01 -26.62
C GLY A 270 -14.77 7.45 -27.06
N ASP A 271 -13.96 8.27 -27.74
CA ASP A 271 -12.63 7.91 -28.21
C ASP A 271 -11.51 8.26 -27.20
N ALA A 272 -11.87 8.55 -25.95
CA ALA A 272 -10.95 8.93 -24.89
C ALA A 272 -11.07 8.03 -23.65
N LEU A 273 -9.96 7.90 -22.92
CA LEU A 273 -9.93 7.30 -21.59
C LEU A 273 -9.77 8.41 -20.55
N ASP A 274 -10.80 8.63 -19.75
CA ASP A 274 -10.78 9.59 -18.64
C ASP A 274 -10.24 8.88 -17.39
N ILE A 275 -9.09 9.35 -16.88
CA ILE A 275 -8.46 8.85 -15.66
C ILE A 275 -8.45 9.96 -14.62
N GLY A 276 -9.13 9.74 -13.50
CA GLY A 276 -9.15 10.66 -12.38
C GLY A 276 -7.77 10.89 -11.75
N ALA A 277 -7.54 12.08 -11.22
CA ALA A 277 -6.25 12.49 -10.66
C ALA A 277 -5.82 11.70 -9.40
N GLY A 278 -6.78 11.11 -8.69
CA GLY A 278 -6.60 10.26 -7.52
C GLY A 278 -6.30 8.80 -7.84
N ALA A 279 -6.63 8.34 -9.07
CA ALA A 279 -6.36 6.98 -9.50
C ALA A 279 -4.88 6.61 -9.30
N SER A 280 -4.64 5.46 -8.67
CA SER A 280 -3.29 4.98 -8.46
C SER A 280 -2.58 4.75 -9.80
N LEU A 281 -1.26 4.89 -9.85
CA LEU A 281 -0.51 4.58 -11.08
C LEU A 281 -0.69 3.11 -11.47
N ALA A 282 -0.89 2.20 -10.51
CA ALA A 282 -1.20 0.80 -10.78
C ALA A 282 -2.51 0.65 -11.57
N ASP A 283 -3.59 1.30 -11.13
CA ASP A 283 -4.89 1.22 -11.81
C ASP A 283 -4.90 2.00 -13.13
N ALA A 284 -4.27 3.18 -13.14
CA ALA A 284 -4.15 4.01 -14.34
C ALA A 284 -3.37 3.29 -15.43
N PHE A 285 -2.22 2.69 -15.11
CA PHE A 285 -1.42 1.94 -16.07
C PHE A 285 -2.13 0.64 -16.50
N ALA A 286 -2.84 -0.05 -15.60
CA ALA A 286 -3.64 -1.20 -15.99
C ALA A 286 -4.77 -0.84 -16.97
N ALA A 287 -5.40 0.33 -16.79
CA ALA A 287 -6.39 0.83 -17.74
C ALA A 287 -5.76 1.20 -19.08
N LEU A 288 -4.62 1.90 -19.06
CA LEU A 288 -3.87 2.25 -20.27
C LEU A 288 -3.36 1.02 -21.03
N ASP A 289 -2.95 -0.04 -20.33
CA ASP A 289 -2.42 -1.28 -20.93
C ASP A 289 -3.48 -2.09 -21.67
N ARG A 290 -4.76 -1.94 -21.29
CA ARG A 290 -5.87 -2.53 -22.05
C ARG A 290 -6.10 -1.80 -23.38
N GLU A 291 -5.95 -0.48 -23.38
CA GLU A 291 -6.20 0.36 -24.57
C GLU A 291 -5.00 0.45 -25.52
N TRP A 292 -3.77 0.51 -24.97
CA TRP A 292 -2.53 0.74 -25.72
C TRP A 292 -1.41 -0.26 -25.34
N PRO A 293 -1.63 -1.58 -25.49
CA PRO A 293 -0.70 -2.61 -25.03
C PRO A 293 0.74 -2.47 -25.57
N GLU A 294 0.95 -1.78 -26.68
CA GLU A 294 2.27 -1.46 -27.22
C GLU A 294 3.14 -0.61 -26.28
N LEU A 295 2.53 0.11 -25.33
CA LEU A 295 3.23 0.94 -24.35
C LEU A 295 3.51 0.19 -23.03
N HIS A 296 3.16 -1.10 -22.93
CA HIS A 296 3.37 -1.94 -21.75
C HIS A 296 4.77 -1.81 -21.15
N GLU A 297 5.80 -1.85 -22.00
CA GLU A 297 7.20 -1.79 -21.58
C GLU A 297 7.54 -0.48 -20.86
N ALA A 298 6.94 0.64 -21.27
CA ALA A 298 7.17 1.93 -20.65
C ALA A 298 6.61 1.97 -19.22
N TRP A 299 5.38 1.49 -19.04
CA TRP A 299 4.72 1.50 -17.72
C TRP A 299 5.31 0.46 -16.78
N ALA A 300 5.67 -0.72 -17.29
CA ALA A 300 6.32 -1.77 -16.51
C ALA A 300 7.64 -1.31 -15.88
N ARG A 301 8.38 -0.42 -16.57
CA ARG A 301 9.63 0.18 -16.06
C ARG A 301 9.43 1.41 -15.19
N PHE A 302 8.21 1.95 -15.12
CA PHE A 302 7.93 3.13 -14.34
C PHE A 302 7.66 2.78 -12.88
N ALA A 303 8.64 3.10 -12.03
CA ALA A 303 8.63 2.86 -10.59
C ALA A 303 8.39 1.40 -10.20
N SER A 304 8.46 1.11 -8.90
CA SER A 304 8.19 -0.22 -8.37
C SER A 304 6.70 -0.41 -8.07
N VAL A 305 6.24 -1.66 -7.97
CA VAL A 305 4.84 -1.97 -7.60
C VAL A 305 4.40 -1.26 -6.31
N PRO A 306 5.16 -1.28 -5.19
CA PRO A 306 4.77 -0.55 -3.98
C PRO A 306 4.62 0.96 -4.16
N ILE A 307 5.40 1.57 -5.04
CA ILE A 307 5.25 2.99 -5.41
C ILE A 307 4.01 3.17 -6.27
N ARG A 308 3.81 2.36 -7.31
CA ARG A 308 2.65 2.47 -8.22
C ARG A 308 1.31 2.28 -7.50
N ASN A 309 1.28 1.45 -6.46
CA ASN A 309 0.09 1.22 -5.64
C ASN A 309 -0.30 2.43 -4.77
N ALA A 310 0.63 3.34 -4.50
CA ALA A 310 0.40 4.51 -3.66
C ALA A 310 0.35 5.81 -4.46
N ALA A 311 1.31 6.01 -5.38
CA ALA A 311 1.38 7.16 -6.26
C ALA A 311 0.11 7.27 -7.12
N THR A 312 -0.32 8.50 -7.41
CA THR A 312 -1.49 8.76 -8.24
C THR A 312 -1.09 9.42 -9.55
N LEU A 313 -1.90 9.25 -10.60
CA LEU A 313 -1.63 9.86 -11.90
C LEU A 313 -1.56 11.39 -11.81
N GLY A 314 -2.52 12.01 -11.11
CA GLY A 314 -2.54 13.46 -10.89
C GLY A 314 -1.37 13.95 -10.05
N GLY A 315 -0.94 13.18 -9.06
CA GLY A 315 0.24 13.48 -8.26
C GLY A 315 1.51 13.49 -9.12
N ASN A 316 1.66 12.52 -10.03
CA ASN A 316 2.80 12.45 -10.94
C ASN A 316 2.85 13.66 -11.89
N VAL A 317 1.71 14.02 -12.50
CA VAL A 317 1.61 15.19 -13.39
C VAL A 317 1.86 16.50 -12.63
N ALA A 318 1.24 16.68 -11.46
CA ALA A 318 1.35 17.91 -10.68
C ALA A 318 2.74 18.12 -10.07
N ASN A 319 3.48 17.04 -9.78
CA ASN A 319 4.85 17.14 -9.29
C ASN A 319 5.78 17.76 -10.34
N GLY A 320 5.54 17.53 -11.64
CA GLY A 320 6.27 18.17 -12.73
C GLY A 320 7.78 17.93 -12.68
N SER A 321 8.19 16.72 -12.27
CA SER A 321 9.60 16.36 -12.15
C SER A 321 10.30 16.43 -13.53
N PRO A 322 11.47 17.10 -13.65
CA PRO A 322 12.15 17.33 -14.94
C PRO A 322 12.58 16.08 -15.71
#